data_AF-A0A017HTM3-F1
#
_entry.id   AF-A0A017HTM3-F1
#
_cell.length_a   1.000
_cell.length_b   1.000
_cell.length_c   1.000
_cell.angle_alpha   90.00
_cell.angle_beta   90.00
_cell.angle_gamma   90.00
#
_symmetry.space_group_name_H-M   'P 1'
#
loop_
_entity.id
_entity.type
_entity.pdbx_description
1 polymer ?
#
loop_
_entity_poly.entity_id
_entity_poly.type
_entity_poly.pdbx_seq_one_letter_code
_entity_poly.pdbx_strand_id
1 'polypeptide(L)'
;MLTQDPLLEKHRREEALSATIAQIMALASGEQGDPSPTLAEGIRTTVQGLIGVEMSPDAISQATRAAGDPGRVLSNATEQATYLTERGKDLVLRAAIAAASAGTMDASRRETLAEIGKRLGMMPAHVNGVLAEVA
;
A
#
# COMPACT_ATOMS: atom_id res chain seq x y z
N MET A 1 -25.71 25.72 -4.73
CA MET A 1 -24.27 25.55 -4.47
C MET A 1 -24.13 24.50 -3.40
N LEU A 2 -23.67 23.29 -3.74
CA LEU A 2 -23.41 22.23 -2.76
C LEU A 2 -22.12 22.60 -2.04
N THR A 3 -22.24 23.06 -0.80
CA THR A 3 -21.10 23.26 0.10
C THR A 3 -20.45 21.90 0.31
N GLN A 4 -19.31 21.64 -0.33
CA GLN A 4 -18.50 20.46 -0.04
C GLN A 4 -18.00 20.57 1.39
N ASP A 5 -18.41 19.65 2.25
CA ASP A 5 -17.94 19.57 3.64
C ASP A 5 -16.47 19.12 3.64
N PRO A 6 -15.52 19.99 4.03
CA PRO A 6 -14.09 19.69 3.98
C PRO A 6 -13.70 18.50 4.87
N LEU A 7 -14.45 18.25 5.96
CA LEU A 7 -14.16 17.13 6.86
C LEU A 7 -14.55 15.79 6.21
N LEU A 8 -15.69 15.77 5.52
CA LEU A 8 -16.13 14.58 4.79
C LEU A 8 -15.17 14.22 3.66
N GLU A 9 -14.64 15.23 2.94
CA GLU A 9 -13.64 14.98 1.90
C GLU A 9 -12.33 14.47 2.45
N LYS A 10 -11.85 15.06 3.56
CA LYS A 10 -10.64 14.58 4.22
C LYS A 10 -10.81 13.12 4.64
N HIS A 11 -11.93 12.78 5.27
CA HIS A 11 -12.20 11.42 5.73
C HIS A 11 -12.22 10.42 4.57
N ARG A 12 -12.91 10.74 3.46
CA ARG A 12 -12.92 9.89 2.26
C ARG A 12 -11.54 9.68 1.66
N ARG A 13 -10.68 10.71 1.68
CA ARG A 13 -9.30 10.60 1.20
C ARG A 13 -8.47 9.70 2.10
N GLU A 14 -8.62 9.82 3.40
CA GLU A 14 -7.96 8.96 4.39
C GLU A 14 -8.40 7.49 4.26
N GLU A 15 -9.70 7.24 4.06
CA GLU A 15 -10.24 5.90 3.75
C GLU A 15 -9.68 5.34 2.44
N ALA A 16 -9.65 6.13 1.37
CA ALA A 16 -9.12 5.68 0.07
C ALA A 16 -7.62 5.38 0.15
N LEU A 17 -6.85 6.21 0.85
CA LEU A 17 -5.41 6.05 1.01
C LEU A 17 -5.07 4.84 1.89
N SER A 18 -5.74 4.69 3.04
CA SER A 18 -5.58 3.51 3.91
C SER A 18 -5.90 2.20 3.18
N ALA A 19 -7.01 2.16 2.45
CA ALA A 19 -7.37 0.99 1.63
C ALA A 19 -6.33 0.70 0.54
N THR A 20 -5.78 1.73 -0.10
CA THR A 20 -4.75 1.57 -1.13
C THR A 20 -3.44 1.02 -0.55
N ILE A 21 -3.01 1.52 0.62
CA ILE A 21 -1.83 1.00 1.33
C ILE A 21 -2.02 -0.48 1.67
N ALA A 22 -3.18 -0.83 2.22
CA ALA A 22 -3.52 -2.21 2.55
C ALA A 22 -3.53 -3.12 1.30
N GLN A 23 -4.11 -2.65 0.20
CA GLN A 23 -4.13 -3.36 -1.09
C GLN A 23 -2.72 -3.60 -1.64
N ILE A 24 -1.84 -2.59 -1.57
CA ILE A 24 -0.44 -2.70 -2.01
C ILE A 24 0.30 -3.77 -1.20
N MET A 25 0.16 -3.75 0.13
CA MET A 25 0.83 -4.72 1.01
C MET A 25 0.31 -6.15 0.78
N ALA A 26 -1.01 -6.31 0.60
CA ALA A 26 -1.62 -7.60 0.27
C ALA A 26 -1.19 -8.11 -1.12
N LEU A 27 -1.14 -7.24 -2.12
CA LEU A 27 -0.64 -7.61 -3.45
C LEU A 27 0.82 -8.08 -3.38
N ALA A 28 1.64 -7.39 -2.58
CA ALA A 28 3.05 -7.72 -2.42
C ALA A 28 3.30 -9.03 -1.65
N SER A 29 2.48 -9.32 -0.62
CA SER A 29 2.56 -10.60 0.09
C SER A 29 2.10 -11.78 -0.76
N GLY A 30 1.26 -11.53 -1.76
CA GLY A 30 0.59 -12.55 -2.56
C GLY A 30 -0.56 -13.24 -1.82
N GLU A 31 -0.92 -12.76 -0.64
CA GLU A 31 -2.08 -13.24 0.11
C GLU A 31 -3.37 -12.70 -0.54
N GLN A 32 -4.29 -13.60 -0.86
CA GLN A 32 -5.62 -13.26 -1.38
C GLN A 32 -6.68 -13.74 -0.39
N GLY A 33 -7.71 -12.93 -0.20
CA GLY A 33 -8.81 -13.27 0.70
C GLY A 33 -8.63 -12.65 2.08
N ASP A 34 -8.65 -13.49 3.11
CA ASP A 34 -8.48 -13.06 4.49
C ASP A 34 -6.99 -13.01 4.84
N PRO A 35 -6.48 -11.85 5.29
CA PRO A 35 -5.06 -11.69 5.56
C PRO A 35 -4.62 -12.51 6.78
N SER A 36 -3.39 -13.03 6.72
CA SER A 36 -2.71 -13.59 7.89
C SER A 36 -2.63 -12.55 9.01
N PRO A 37 -2.56 -12.98 10.29
CA PRO A 37 -2.41 -12.05 11.42
C PRO A 37 -1.20 -11.13 11.28
N THR A 38 -0.10 -11.63 10.71
CA THR A 38 1.12 -10.86 10.46
C THR A 38 0.90 -9.76 9.42
N LEU A 39 0.25 -10.09 8.30
CA LEU A 39 -0.09 -9.10 7.27
C LEU A 39 -1.06 -8.06 7.80
N ALA A 40 -2.12 -8.48 8.51
CA ALA A 40 -3.10 -7.58 9.08
C ALA A 40 -2.48 -6.59 10.07
N GLU A 41 -1.57 -7.06 10.94
CA GLU A 41 -0.85 -6.21 11.88
C GLU A 41 0.13 -5.26 11.18
N GLY A 42 0.82 -5.74 10.14
CA GLY A 42 1.70 -4.91 9.30
C GLY A 42 0.95 -3.78 8.62
N ILE A 43 -0.23 -4.07 8.05
CA ILE A 43 -1.12 -3.08 7.43
C ILE A 43 -1.55 -2.05 8.48
N ARG A 44 -2.07 -2.51 9.63
CA ARG A 44 -2.53 -1.63 10.71
C ARG A 44 -1.43 -0.68 11.18
N THR A 45 -0.24 -1.21 11.44
CA THR A 45 0.92 -0.44 11.90
C THR A 45 1.36 0.59 10.85
N THR A 46 1.40 0.19 9.58
CA THR A 46 1.83 1.05 8.47
C THR A 46 0.87 2.21 8.27
N VAL A 47 -0.44 1.94 8.21
CA VAL A 47 -1.46 2.98 8.01
C VAL A 47 -1.52 3.93 9.20
N GLN A 48 -1.51 3.41 10.42
CA GLN A 48 -1.47 4.23 11.63
C GLN A 48 -0.23 5.12 11.66
N GLY A 49 0.95 4.59 11.31
CA GLY A 49 2.20 5.34 11.29
C GLY A 49 2.28 6.40 10.18
N LEU A 50 1.65 6.15 9.03
CA LEU A 50 1.71 7.05 7.88
C LEU A 50 0.70 8.20 7.95
N ILE A 51 -0.54 7.89 8.30
CA ILE A 51 -1.65 8.85 8.20
C ILE A 51 -2.44 8.99 9.50
N GLY A 52 -2.05 8.29 10.56
CA GLY A 52 -2.69 8.42 11.88
C GLY A 52 -4.07 7.79 11.98
N VAL A 53 -4.45 6.96 10.99
CA VAL A 53 -5.77 6.32 10.91
C VAL A 53 -5.67 4.87 11.34
N GLU A 54 -6.58 4.46 12.24
CA GLU A 54 -6.72 3.07 12.63
C GLU A 54 -7.68 2.37 11.67
N MET A 55 -7.21 1.32 11.00
CA MET A 55 -8.07 0.47 10.19
C MET A 55 -8.70 -0.62 11.04
N SER A 56 -10.01 -0.82 10.88
CA SER A 56 -10.69 -1.96 11.49
C SER A 56 -10.29 -3.29 10.82
N PRO A 57 -10.38 -4.43 11.53
CA PRO A 57 -10.13 -5.75 10.95
C PRO A 57 -10.97 -6.03 9.69
N ASP A 58 -12.22 -5.56 9.67
CA ASP A 58 -13.12 -5.71 8.52
C ASP A 58 -12.63 -4.88 7.32
N ALA A 59 -12.17 -3.65 7.54
CA ALA A 59 -11.62 -2.81 6.48
C ALA A 59 -10.34 -3.41 5.88
N ILE A 60 -9.46 -3.97 6.72
CA ILE A 60 -8.25 -4.66 6.29
C ILE A 60 -8.60 -5.91 5.45
N SER A 61 -9.56 -6.71 5.90
CA SER A 61 -10.04 -7.88 5.17
C SER A 61 -10.65 -7.50 3.82
N GLN A 62 -11.48 -6.45 3.77
CA GLN A 62 -12.06 -5.94 2.52
C GLN A 62 -10.99 -5.44 1.54
N ALA A 63 -10.00 -4.68 2.03
CA ALA A 63 -8.90 -4.19 1.20
C ALA A 63 -8.04 -5.34 0.65
N THR A 64 -7.78 -6.37 1.46
CA THR A 64 -7.00 -7.55 1.06
C THR A 64 -7.73 -8.37 -0.01
N ARG A 65 -9.05 -8.57 0.12
CA ARG A 65 -9.86 -9.19 -0.94
C ARG A 65 -9.84 -8.38 -2.24
N ALA A 66 -9.85 -7.05 -2.14
CA ALA A 66 -9.76 -6.17 -3.31
C ALA A 66 -8.37 -6.18 -3.99
N ALA A 67 -7.33 -6.69 -3.31
CA ALA A 67 -5.99 -6.84 -3.89
C ALA A 67 -5.89 -7.95 -4.96
N GLY A 68 -6.94 -8.77 -5.12
CA GLY A 68 -7.02 -9.80 -6.15
C GLY A 68 -7.06 -9.27 -7.60
N ASP A 69 -7.19 -7.96 -7.79
CA ASP A 69 -7.03 -7.28 -9.09
C ASP A 69 -5.78 -6.38 -9.08
N PRO A 70 -4.59 -6.89 -9.46
CA PRO A 70 -3.36 -6.11 -9.46
C PRO A 70 -3.44 -4.83 -10.29
N GLY A 71 -4.16 -4.87 -11.43
CA GLY A 71 -4.30 -3.71 -12.31
C GLY A 71 -5.02 -2.56 -11.62
N ARG A 72 -6.09 -2.87 -10.89
CA ARG A 72 -6.81 -1.90 -10.08
C ARG A 72 -5.97 -1.36 -8.93
N VAL A 73 -5.23 -2.21 -8.22
CA VAL A 73 -4.34 -1.78 -7.12
C VAL A 73 -3.28 -0.79 -7.64
N LEU A 74 -2.65 -1.08 -8.78
CA LEU A 74 -1.64 -0.19 -9.37
C LEU A 74 -2.23 1.13 -9.88
N SER A 75 -3.47 1.12 -10.37
CA SER A 75 -4.21 2.35 -10.72
C SER A 75 -4.46 3.20 -9.47
N ASN A 76 -5.00 2.60 -8.41
CA ASN A 76 -5.24 3.27 -7.14
C ASN A 76 -3.94 3.84 -6.56
N ALA A 77 -2.84 3.07 -6.61
CA ALA A 77 -1.52 3.53 -6.17
C ALA A 77 -1.09 4.81 -6.91
N THR A 78 -1.33 4.88 -8.22
CA THR A 78 -1.03 6.06 -9.03
C THR A 78 -1.85 7.28 -8.61
N GLU A 79 -3.15 7.09 -8.40
CA GLU A 79 -4.06 8.16 -7.98
C GLU A 79 -3.69 8.69 -6.60
N GLN A 80 -3.45 7.78 -5.65
CA GLN A 80 -3.17 8.13 -4.26
C GLN A 80 -1.75 8.63 -4.03
N ALA A 81 -0.80 8.35 -4.94
CA ALA A 81 0.58 8.82 -4.86
C ALA A 81 0.70 10.34 -4.69
N THR A 82 -0.26 11.08 -5.24
CA THR A 82 -0.31 12.56 -5.16
C THR A 82 -0.54 13.09 -3.75
N TYR A 83 -1.10 12.27 -2.85
CA TYR A 83 -1.34 12.61 -1.46
C TYR A 83 -0.22 12.17 -0.51
N LEU A 84 0.79 11.47 -1.04
CA LEU A 84 1.95 11.02 -0.28
C LEU A 84 3.13 11.96 -0.49
N THR A 85 3.83 12.26 0.59
CA THR A 85 5.17 12.86 0.51
C THR A 85 6.17 11.84 -0.04
N GLU A 86 7.35 12.29 -0.48
CA GLU A 86 8.42 11.37 -0.91
C GLU A 86 8.79 10.34 0.17
N ARG A 87 8.83 10.79 1.43
CA ARG A 87 9.00 9.88 2.58
C ARG A 87 7.83 8.91 2.74
N GLY A 88 6.60 9.37 2.51
CA GLY A 88 5.41 8.52 2.55
C GLY A 88 5.46 7.41 1.49
N LYS A 89 5.87 7.75 0.26
CA LYS A 89 6.04 6.78 -0.84
C LYS A 89 7.10 5.73 -0.51
N ASP A 90 8.24 6.16 0.03
CA ASP A 90 9.32 5.27 0.49
C ASP A 90 8.82 4.30 1.57
N LEU A 91 8.12 4.81 2.58
CA LEU A 91 7.55 3.98 3.65
C LEU A 91 6.51 2.98 3.13
N VAL A 92 5.64 3.37 2.20
CA VAL A 92 4.67 2.45 1.57
C VAL A 92 5.40 1.34 0.81
N LEU A 93 6.43 1.68 0.01
CA LEU A 93 7.21 0.68 -0.71
C LEU A 93 7.93 -0.27 0.25
N ARG A 94 8.56 0.24 1.32
CA ARG A 94 9.21 -0.58 2.35
C ARG A 94 8.23 -1.52 3.06
N ALA A 95 7.04 -1.04 3.38
CA ALA A 95 6.00 -1.86 3.97
C ALA A 95 5.54 -2.97 3.02
N ALA A 96 5.40 -2.68 1.73
CA ALA A 96 5.10 -3.67 0.70
C ALA A 96 6.20 -4.74 0.60
N ILE A 97 7.48 -4.33 0.61
CA ILE A 97 8.60 -5.27 0.61
C ILE A 97 8.57 -6.15 1.85
N ALA A 98 8.39 -5.57 3.04
CA ALA A 98 8.29 -6.32 4.29
C ALA A 98 7.14 -7.34 4.29
N ALA A 99 6.01 -6.99 3.66
CA ALA A 99 4.88 -7.91 3.47
C ALA A 99 5.22 -9.07 2.51
N ALA A 100 6.05 -8.82 1.50
CA ALA A 100 6.54 -9.84 0.57
C ALA A 100 7.60 -10.79 1.19
N SER A 101 8.27 -10.37 2.27
CA SER A 101 9.38 -11.07 2.93
C SER A 101 8.99 -12.35 3.69
N ALA A 102 7.71 -12.72 3.76
CA ALA A 102 7.27 -13.97 4.36
C ALA A 102 7.74 -15.23 3.58
N GLY A 103 8.46 -15.07 2.46
CA GLY A 103 9.14 -16.14 1.72
C GLY A 103 10.27 -15.60 0.84
N THR A 104 10.85 -16.46 -0.01
CA THR A 104 11.92 -16.06 -0.94
C THR A 104 11.40 -15.00 -1.93
N MET A 105 12.11 -13.87 -2.02
CA MET A 105 11.84 -12.84 -3.00
C MET A 105 12.21 -13.36 -4.40
N ASP A 106 11.21 -13.82 -5.16
CA ASP A 106 11.39 -14.22 -6.55
C ASP A 106 11.39 -13.02 -7.51
N ALA A 107 11.74 -13.27 -8.77
CA ALA A 107 11.80 -12.24 -9.80
C ALA A 107 10.43 -11.55 -10.04
N SER A 108 9.33 -12.32 -9.98
CA SER A 108 7.98 -11.81 -10.21
C SER A 108 7.54 -10.83 -9.11
N ARG A 109 7.82 -11.15 -7.84
CA ARG A 109 7.58 -10.26 -6.71
C ARG A 109 8.43 -9.01 -6.79
N ARG A 110 9.71 -9.16 -7.16
CA ARG A 110 10.61 -8.02 -7.35
C ARG A 110 10.12 -7.08 -8.45
N GLU A 111 9.65 -7.62 -9.57
CA GLU A 111 9.01 -6.84 -10.65
C GLU A 111 7.74 -6.14 -10.17
N THR A 112 6.90 -6.83 -9.40
CA THR A 112 5.68 -6.26 -8.82
C THR A 112 5.99 -5.08 -7.90
N LEU A 113 6.97 -5.23 -7.01
CA LEU A 113 7.41 -4.16 -6.10
C LEU A 113 8.05 -2.98 -6.86
N ALA A 114 8.81 -3.27 -7.92
CA ALA A 114 9.37 -2.23 -8.77
C ALA A 114 8.27 -1.43 -9.49
N GLU A 115 7.23 -2.11 -10.00
CA GLU A 115 6.07 -1.46 -10.61
C GLU A 115 5.27 -0.66 -9.58
N ILE A 116 5.08 -1.15 -8.35
CA ILE A 116 4.47 -0.37 -7.25
C ILE A 116 5.25 0.93 -7.01
N GLY A 117 6.57 0.85 -6.84
CA GLY A 117 7.42 2.03 -6.63
C GLY A 117 7.30 3.05 -7.77
N LYS A 118 7.28 2.58 -9.01
CA LYS A 118 7.04 3.42 -10.19
C LYS A 118 5.67 4.08 -10.18
N ARG A 119 4.60 3.35 -9.80
CA ARG A 119 3.23 3.90 -9.71
C ARG A 119 3.10 4.93 -8.60
N LEU A 120 3.87 4.79 -7.52
CA LEU A 120 4.02 5.83 -6.49
C LEU A 120 4.77 7.07 -7.00
N GLY A 121 5.29 7.06 -8.24
CA GLY A 121 6.04 8.16 -8.83
C GLY A 121 7.48 8.24 -8.34
N MET A 122 8.03 7.17 -7.77
CA MET A 122 9.42 7.12 -7.33
C MET A 122 10.36 6.97 -8.53
N MET A 123 11.55 7.56 -8.44
CA MET A 123 12.58 7.39 -9.46
C MET A 123 13.09 5.93 -9.48
N PRO A 124 13.36 5.33 -10.67
CA PRO A 124 13.83 3.95 -10.77
C PRO A 124 15.08 3.65 -9.93
N ALA A 125 16.03 4.58 -9.87
CA ALA A 125 17.24 4.43 -9.05
C ALA A 125 16.92 4.34 -7.55
N HIS A 126 15.93 5.11 -7.08
CA HIS A 126 15.49 5.08 -5.69
C HIS A 126 14.77 3.75 -5.38
N VAL A 127 13.84 3.32 -6.24
CA VAL A 127 13.15 2.02 -6.10
C VAL A 127 14.16 0.88 -6.01
N ASN A 128 15.16 0.85 -6.90
CA ASN A 128 16.20 -0.16 -6.89
C ASN A 128 17.06 -0.12 -5.62
N GLY A 129 17.34 1.08 -5.09
CA GLY A 129 18.03 1.25 -3.82
C GLY A 129 17.25 0.62 -2.66
N VAL A 130 15.96 0.94 -2.53
CA VAL A 130 15.10 0.38 -1.46
C VAL A 130 14.99 -1.14 -1.60
N LEU A 131 14.82 -1.66 -2.81
CA LEU A 131 14.77 -3.11 -3.06
C LEU A 131 16.08 -3.83 -2.76
N ALA A 132 17.22 -3.16 -2.82
CA ALA A 132 18.53 -3.73 -2.52
C ALA A 132 18.86 -3.68 -1.02
N GLU A 133 18.32 -2.71 -0.28
CA GLU A 133 18.53 -2.59 1.18
C GLU A 133 17.79 -3.68 1.98
N VAL A 134 16.68 -4.19 1.44
CA VAL A 134 15.75 -5.07 2.18
C VAL A 134 15.79 -6.53 1.67
N ALA A 135 16.46 -6.80 0.54
CA ALA A 135 16.70 -8.14 0.00
C ALA A 135 17.92 -8.81 0.65
#